data_AF-A0A7C9RMQ6-F1
#
_entry.id   AF-A0A7C9RMQ6-F1
#
_cell.length_a   1.000
_cell.length_b   1.000
_cell.length_c   1.000
_cell.angle_alpha   90.00
_cell.angle_beta   90.00
_cell.angle_gamma   90.00
#
_symmetry.space_group_name_H-M   'P 1'
#
loop_
_entity.id
_entity.type
_entity.pdbx_description
1 polymer ?
#
loop_
_entity_poly.entity_id
_entity_poly.type
_entity_poly.pdbx_seq_one_letter_code
_entity_poly.pdbx_strand_id
1 'polypeptide(L)'
;MSFRKALAVVSLAFVLAGCNVTDQYHEDVEAVGKQIVADWKELPEVVDAKYEYRHGLDQGQVIYATATVRDESAEKSVEQLEEIAQRDYWRGTSQNISLHVNVYSDANPQTTSPTGSSKPYSQKRIELDDPAALEKKYGPRPAKK
;
A
#
# COMPACT_ATOMS: atom_id res chain seq x y z
N MET A 1 -1.03 26.78 58.30
CA MET A 1 -0.24 25.59 57.90
C MET A 1 -1.22 24.48 57.56
N SER A 2 -1.25 23.78 56.43
CA SER A 2 -0.29 23.67 55.33
C SER A 2 -1.06 23.13 54.12
N PHE A 3 -1.50 24.01 53.20
CA PHE A 3 -1.99 23.62 51.87
C PHE A 3 -0.79 23.25 51.00
N ARG A 4 -0.23 22.06 51.18
CA ARG A 4 0.99 21.64 50.46
C ARG A 4 1.01 20.15 50.14
N LYS A 5 -0.02 19.60 49.47
CA LYS A 5 0.06 18.22 48.92
C LYS A 5 -0.65 17.97 47.58
N ALA A 6 -1.27 18.98 46.96
CA ALA A 6 -2.09 18.76 45.76
C ALA A 6 -1.48 19.34 44.46
N LEU A 7 -0.17 19.61 44.41
CA LEU A 7 0.45 20.31 43.28
C LEU A 7 1.73 19.63 42.77
N ALA A 8 1.75 18.30 42.71
CA ALA A 8 2.92 17.57 42.19
C ALA A 8 2.56 16.35 41.31
N VAL A 9 1.28 16.04 41.11
CA VAL A 9 0.85 14.87 40.30
C VAL A 9 0.36 15.28 38.90
N VAL A 10 0.02 16.55 38.69
CA VAL A 10 -0.54 17.02 37.40
C VAL A 10 0.55 17.24 36.33
N SER A 11 1.81 17.46 36.74
CA SER A 11 2.90 17.80 35.80
C SER A 11 3.52 16.59 35.10
N LEU A 12 3.29 15.36 35.57
CA LEU A 12 3.91 14.15 34.99
C LEU A 12 2.98 13.42 33.99
N ALA A 13 1.68 13.74 33.98
CA ALA A 13 0.73 13.17 33.03
C ALA A 13 0.81 13.80 31.62
N PHE A 14 1.41 14.99 31.48
CA PHE A 14 1.51 15.68 30.18
C PHE A 14 2.72 15.28 29.33
N VAL A 15 3.68 14.50 29.86
CA VAL A 15 4.88 14.10 29.10
C VAL A 15 4.64 12.81 28.28
N LEU A 16 3.56 12.08 28.53
CA LEU A 16 3.22 10.83 27.82
C LEU A 16 2.21 11.00 26.68
N ALA A 17 1.69 12.21 26.45
CA ALA A 17 0.82 12.50 25.30
C ALA A 17 1.60 12.88 24.02
N GLY A 18 2.95 12.83 24.07
CA GLY A 18 3.83 13.32 23.00
C GLY A 18 4.36 12.29 21.99
N CYS A 19 4.01 11.00 22.10
CA CYS A 19 4.51 9.96 21.18
C CYS A 19 3.49 9.50 20.12
N ASN A 20 2.49 10.33 19.76
CA ASN A 20 1.52 9.99 18.70
C ASN A 20 1.65 10.88 17.44
N VAL A 21 2.70 11.69 17.32
CA VAL A 21 2.88 12.64 16.20
C VAL A 21 3.62 12.02 15.00
N THR A 22 3.98 10.73 15.05
CA THR A 22 4.82 10.10 14.01
C THR A 22 4.07 9.18 13.06
N ASP A 23 2.76 8.98 13.25
CA ASP A 23 1.97 8.05 12.44
C ASP A 23 1.17 8.81 11.36
N GLN A 24 1.81 9.05 10.21
CA GLN A 24 1.20 9.66 9.03
C GLN A 24 0.37 8.63 8.27
N TYR A 25 -0.69 8.14 8.91
CA TYR A 25 -1.66 7.27 8.28
C TYR A 25 -2.59 8.07 7.36
N HIS A 26 -2.77 7.60 6.13
CA HIS A 26 -3.65 8.22 5.15
C HIS A 26 -4.69 7.22 4.63
N GLU A 27 -5.96 7.45 4.99
CA GLU A 27 -7.08 6.59 4.59
C GLU A 27 -7.27 6.48 3.08
N ASP A 28 -7.01 7.56 2.32
CA ASP A 28 -7.10 7.55 0.87
C ASP A 28 -6.01 6.70 0.21
N VAL A 29 -4.83 6.64 0.82
CA VAL A 29 -3.74 5.75 0.38
C VAL A 29 -4.09 4.31 0.70
N GLU A 30 -4.59 4.02 1.90
CA GLU A 30 -5.01 2.66 2.24
C GLU A 30 -6.14 2.17 1.30
N ALA A 31 -7.07 3.04 0.94
CA ALA A 31 -8.16 2.74 0.01
C ALA A 31 -7.66 2.31 -1.38
N VAL A 32 -6.54 2.85 -1.86
CA VAL A 32 -5.90 2.40 -3.11
C VAL A 32 -5.52 0.91 -3.02
N GLY A 33 -4.86 0.51 -1.94
CA GLY A 33 -4.45 -0.90 -1.74
C GLY A 33 -5.65 -1.85 -1.67
N LYS A 34 -6.72 -1.42 -0.99
CA LYS A 34 -7.99 -2.16 -0.93
C LYS A 34 -8.61 -2.34 -2.31
N GLN A 35 -8.67 -1.26 -3.11
CA GLN A 35 -9.27 -1.28 -4.45
C GLN A 35 -8.50 -2.20 -5.39
N ILE A 36 -7.17 -2.08 -5.43
CA ILE A 36 -6.31 -2.94 -6.28
C ILE A 36 -6.57 -4.42 -6.00
N VAL A 37 -6.58 -4.80 -4.72
CA VAL A 37 -6.80 -6.20 -4.32
C VAL A 37 -8.23 -6.66 -4.62
N ALA A 38 -9.22 -5.78 -4.46
CA ALA A 38 -10.60 -6.10 -4.83
C ALA A 38 -10.69 -6.42 -6.32
N ASP A 39 -10.14 -5.57 -7.19
CA ASP A 39 -10.22 -5.74 -8.64
C ASP A 39 -9.39 -6.92 -9.13
N TRP A 40 -8.24 -7.20 -8.52
CA TRP A 40 -7.48 -8.41 -8.81
C TRP A 40 -8.26 -9.68 -8.45
N LYS A 41 -9.03 -9.70 -7.36
CA LYS A 41 -9.83 -10.86 -6.96
C LYS A 41 -11.01 -11.16 -7.88
N GLU A 42 -11.39 -10.22 -8.75
CA GLU A 42 -12.38 -10.46 -9.79
C GLU A 42 -11.81 -11.23 -10.98
N LEU A 43 -10.47 -11.32 -11.10
CA LEU A 43 -9.81 -12.02 -12.19
C LEU A 43 -9.78 -13.53 -11.95
N PRO A 44 -10.22 -14.37 -12.91
CA PRO A 44 -10.33 -15.81 -12.72
C PRO A 44 -8.98 -16.53 -12.54
N GLU A 45 -7.88 -15.95 -12.99
CA GLU A 45 -6.52 -16.45 -12.82
C GLU A 45 -5.92 -16.19 -11.43
N VAL A 46 -6.47 -15.25 -10.66
CA VAL A 46 -5.95 -14.86 -9.35
C VAL A 46 -6.46 -15.84 -8.31
N VAL A 47 -5.52 -16.51 -7.64
CA VAL A 47 -5.79 -17.48 -6.57
C VAL A 47 -5.84 -16.79 -5.22
N ASP A 48 -4.95 -15.82 -5.00
CA ASP A 48 -4.92 -14.99 -3.79
C ASP A 48 -4.41 -13.59 -4.13
N ALA A 49 -4.87 -12.59 -3.35
CA ALA A 49 -4.36 -11.23 -3.44
C ALA A 49 -4.47 -10.53 -2.09
N LYS A 50 -3.43 -9.76 -1.77
CA LYS A 50 -3.30 -8.98 -0.54
C LYS A 50 -2.50 -7.71 -0.77
N TYR A 51 -2.66 -6.75 0.12
CA TYR A 51 -1.83 -5.55 0.15
C TYR A 51 -1.27 -5.35 1.56
N GLU A 52 -0.14 -4.66 1.63
CA GLU A 52 0.43 -4.14 2.87
C GLU A 52 0.67 -2.64 2.68
N TYR A 53 0.08 -1.82 3.54
CA TYR A 53 0.33 -0.39 3.58
C TYR A 53 1.29 -0.08 4.72
N ARG A 54 2.46 0.46 4.37
CA ARG A 54 3.48 0.93 5.31
C ARG A 54 3.58 2.44 5.24
N HIS A 55 3.68 3.07 6.40
CA HIS A 55 3.84 4.51 6.56
C HIS A 55 4.85 4.83 7.67
N GLY A 56 5.48 5.98 7.56
CA GLY A 56 6.39 6.51 8.59
C GLY A 56 7.17 7.70 8.08
N LEU A 57 7.71 8.48 9.02
CA LEU A 57 8.46 9.71 8.74
C LEU A 57 9.63 9.50 7.76
N ASP A 58 10.36 8.39 7.89
CA ASP A 58 11.54 8.10 7.05
C ASP A 58 11.19 7.36 5.75
N GLN A 59 10.08 6.62 5.72
CA GLN A 59 9.71 5.74 4.60
C GLN A 59 8.69 6.39 3.65
N GLY A 60 8.01 7.45 4.09
CA GLY A 60 6.88 8.02 3.36
C GLY A 60 5.69 7.06 3.32
N GLN A 61 4.95 7.08 2.22
CA GLN A 61 3.75 6.26 2.00
C GLN A 61 4.06 5.15 1.00
N VAL A 62 3.94 3.89 1.41
CA VAL A 62 4.32 2.72 0.57
C VAL A 62 3.23 1.65 0.60
N ILE A 63 2.83 1.17 -0.57
CA ILE A 63 1.94 0.02 -0.72
C ILE A 63 2.70 -1.12 -1.39
N TYR A 64 2.62 -2.32 -0.81
CA TYR A 64 3.01 -3.57 -1.45
C TYR A 64 1.76 -4.36 -1.79
N ALA A 65 1.36 -4.36 -3.06
CA ALA A 65 0.28 -5.19 -3.57
C ALA A 65 0.88 -6.51 -4.09
N THR A 66 0.36 -7.64 -3.61
CA THR A 66 0.84 -8.98 -3.97
C THR A 66 -0.30 -9.84 -4.48
N ALA A 67 -0.12 -10.43 -5.65
CA ALA A 67 -1.02 -11.43 -6.24
C ALA A 67 -0.32 -12.78 -6.34
N THR A 68 -1.07 -13.85 -6.09
CA THR A 68 -0.72 -15.23 -6.48
C THR A 68 -1.69 -15.62 -7.58
N VAL A 69 -1.16 -15.99 -8.75
CA VAL A 69 -1.93 -16.43 -9.92
C VAL A 69 -1.67 -17.90 -10.21
N ARG A 70 -2.54 -18.52 -11.01
CA ARG A 70 -2.27 -19.86 -11.54
C ARG A 70 -1.01 -19.85 -12.41
N ASP A 71 -0.14 -20.84 -12.25
CA ASP A 71 1.16 -20.91 -12.94
C ASP A 71 1.04 -20.81 -14.47
N GLU A 72 0.02 -21.45 -15.07
CA GLU A 72 -0.20 -21.41 -16.52
C GLU A 72 -0.55 -20.03 -17.09
N SER A 73 -1.02 -19.12 -16.22
CA SER A 73 -1.41 -17.75 -16.58
C SER A 73 -0.37 -16.71 -16.17
N ALA A 74 0.65 -17.11 -15.39
CA ALA A 74 1.54 -16.17 -14.70
C ALA A 74 2.12 -15.08 -15.61
N GLU A 75 2.69 -15.46 -16.75
CA GLU A 75 3.27 -14.51 -17.72
C GLU A 75 2.25 -13.51 -18.26
N LYS A 76 1.05 -13.99 -18.59
CA LYS A 76 0.00 -13.20 -19.25
C LYS A 76 -0.70 -12.27 -18.27
N SER A 77 -0.78 -12.66 -17.00
CA SER A 77 -1.48 -11.89 -15.98
C SER A 77 -0.68 -10.69 -15.48
N VAL A 78 0.64 -10.67 -15.64
CA VAL A 78 1.50 -9.56 -15.14
C VAL A 78 1.03 -8.22 -15.66
N GLU A 79 0.91 -8.06 -16.98
CA GLU A 79 0.55 -6.77 -17.60
C GLU A 79 -0.84 -6.29 -17.13
N GLN A 80 -1.79 -7.20 -17.04
CA GLN A 80 -3.15 -6.89 -16.59
C GLN A 80 -3.20 -6.47 -15.12
N LEU A 81 -2.46 -7.14 -14.25
CA LEU A 81 -2.38 -6.80 -12.83
C LEU A 81 -1.69 -5.45 -12.62
N GLU A 82 -0.61 -5.18 -13.36
CA GLU A 82 0.10 -3.90 -13.35
C GLU A 82 -0.77 -2.74 -13.87
N GLU A 83 -1.54 -2.97 -14.93
CA GLU A 83 -2.49 -2.01 -15.50
C GLU A 83 -3.58 -1.61 -14.49
N ILE A 84 -4.19 -2.60 -13.83
CA ILE A 84 -5.17 -2.36 -12.76
C ILE A 84 -4.54 -1.56 -11.63
N ALA A 85 -3.35 -1.95 -11.17
CA ALA A 85 -2.63 -1.26 -10.11
C ALA A 85 -2.31 0.20 -10.48
N GLN A 86 -1.89 0.47 -11.72
CA GLN A 86 -1.62 1.83 -12.18
C GLN A 86 -2.88 2.67 -12.29
N ARG A 87 -3.97 2.11 -12.83
CA ARG A 87 -5.27 2.77 -12.94
C ARG A 87 -5.79 3.16 -11.57
N ASP A 88 -5.77 2.24 -10.61
CA ASP A 88 -6.33 2.47 -9.28
C ASP A 88 -5.46 3.39 -8.44
N TYR A 89 -4.15 3.32 -8.60
CA TYR A 89 -3.25 4.31 -8.02
C TYR A 89 -3.56 5.71 -8.55
N TRP A 90 -3.63 5.86 -9.87
CA TRP A 90 -3.94 7.14 -10.50
C TRP A 90 -5.28 7.72 -10.03
N ARG A 91 -6.32 6.89 -9.95
CA ARG A 91 -7.67 7.32 -9.60
C ARG A 91 -7.93 7.42 -8.09
N GLY A 92 -7.18 6.71 -7.27
CA GLY A 92 -7.51 6.53 -5.86
C GLY A 92 -6.92 7.59 -4.93
N THR A 93 -5.82 8.24 -5.30
CA THR A 93 -5.20 9.27 -4.44
C THR A 93 -4.50 10.39 -5.21
N SER A 94 -4.53 11.59 -4.62
CA SER A 94 -3.72 12.74 -5.05
C SER A 94 -2.27 12.68 -4.54
N GLN A 95 -1.99 11.76 -3.61
CA GLN A 95 -0.68 11.59 -2.99
C GLN A 95 0.26 10.80 -3.89
N ASN A 96 1.51 11.22 -3.95
CA ASN A 96 2.55 10.42 -4.60
C ASN A 96 3.08 9.40 -3.58
N ILE A 97 2.74 8.13 -3.77
CA ILE A 97 3.13 7.00 -2.93
C ILE A 97 4.08 6.08 -3.71
N SER A 98 4.80 5.21 -3.00
CA SER A 98 5.53 4.12 -3.62
C SER A 98 4.64 2.88 -3.70
N LEU A 99 4.18 2.52 -4.90
CA LEU A 99 3.40 1.30 -5.12
C LEU A 99 4.30 0.22 -5.72
N HIS A 100 4.41 -0.92 -5.04
CA HIS A 100 5.11 -2.11 -5.49
C HIS A 100 4.10 -3.22 -5.79
N VAL A 101 4.19 -3.81 -6.97
CA VAL A 101 3.40 -4.96 -7.41
C VAL A 101 4.31 -6.18 -7.46
N ASN A 102 3.91 -7.24 -6.76
CA ASN A 102 4.57 -8.54 -6.81
C ASN A 102 3.57 -9.59 -7.30
N VAL A 103 3.96 -10.36 -8.30
CA VAL A 103 3.16 -11.46 -8.86
C VAL A 103 3.90 -12.76 -8.61
N TYR A 104 3.25 -13.71 -7.93
CA TYR A 104 3.72 -15.07 -7.69
C TYR A 104 2.84 -16.05 -8.47
N SER A 105 3.38 -17.23 -8.80
CA SER A 105 2.54 -18.35 -9.23
C SER A 105 2.17 -19.23 -8.04
N ASP A 106 1.07 -19.98 -8.15
CA ASP A 106 0.66 -20.97 -7.16
C ASP A 106 1.64 -22.17 -7.07
N ALA A 107 2.42 -22.43 -8.11
CA ALA A 107 3.56 -23.36 -8.08
C ALA A 107 4.74 -22.84 -7.23
N ASN A 108 4.84 -21.51 -7.04
CA ASN A 108 5.86 -20.86 -6.22
C ASN A 108 5.26 -19.67 -5.44
N PRO A 109 4.37 -19.93 -4.46
CA PRO A 109 3.67 -18.88 -3.75
C PRO A 109 4.63 -18.08 -2.87
N GLN A 110 4.22 -16.88 -2.45
CA GLN A 110 5.01 -16.08 -1.53
C GLN A 110 5.26 -16.84 -0.22
N THR A 111 6.52 -16.96 0.18
CA THR A 111 6.90 -17.56 1.45
C THR A 111 6.68 -16.57 2.60
N THR A 112 6.10 -17.05 3.69
CA THR A 112 6.03 -16.31 4.97
C THR A 112 7.25 -16.56 5.85
N SER A 113 8.15 -17.47 5.44
CA SER A 113 9.33 -17.85 6.21
C SER A 113 10.46 -16.83 6.04
N PRO A 114 11.10 -16.38 7.14
CA PRO A 114 12.28 -15.51 7.08
C PRO A 114 13.47 -16.11 6.32
N THR A 115 13.53 -17.45 6.21
CA THR A 115 14.66 -18.18 5.61
C THR A 115 14.36 -18.70 4.21
N GLY A 116 13.12 -18.61 3.74
CA GLY A 116 12.73 -19.01 2.39
C GLY A 116 12.49 -17.77 1.55
N SER A 117 13.27 -17.56 0.49
CA SER A 117 12.98 -16.52 -0.49
C SER A 117 12.26 -17.15 -1.68
N SER A 118 10.93 -17.15 -1.67
CA SER A 118 10.19 -17.28 -2.93
C SER A 118 10.47 -16.02 -3.75
N LYS A 119 11.02 -16.21 -4.96
CA LYS A 119 11.21 -15.12 -5.90
C LYS A 119 9.89 -14.92 -6.67
N PRO A 120 9.34 -13.70 -6.71
CA PRO A 120 8.16 -13.44 -7.52
C PRO A 120 8.47 -13.66 -9.00
N TYR A 121 7.44 -14.05 -9.74
CA TYR A 121 7.45 -14.11 -11.20
C TYR A 121 7.69 -12.72 -11.79
N SER A 122 7.00 -11.70 -11.26
CA SER A 122 7.24 -10.28 -11.57
C SER A 122 7.30 -9.44 -10.30
N GLN A 123 8.20 -8.48 -10.27
CA GLN A 123 8.31 -7.46 -9.23
C GLN A 123 8.56 -6.10 -9.87
N LYS A 124 7.63 -5.17 -9.70
CA LYS A 124 7.69 -3.85 -10.33
C LYS A 124 7.25 -2.75 -9.37
N ARG A 125 7.92 -1.60 -9.46
CA ARG A 125 7.42 -0.35 -8.89
C ARG A 125 6.58 0.35 -9.94
N ILE A 126 5.35 0.73 -9.59
CA ILE A 126 4.47 1.47 -10.49
C ILE A 126 4.87 2.95 -10.46
N GLU A 127 5.23 3.47 -11.63
CA GLU A 127 5.59 4.87 -11.85
C GLU A 127 4.46 5.60 -12.59
N LEU A 128 4.33 6.91 -12.33
CA LEU A 128 3.32 7.79 -12.89
C LEU A 128 3.97 8.89 -13.75
N ASP A 129 4.86 8.48 -14.66
CA ASP A 129 5.82 9.39 -15.31
C ASP A 129 5.22 10.33 -16.36
N ASP A 130 4.05 9.98 -16.93
CA ASP A 130 3.33 10.84 -17.86
C ASP A 130 1.91 11.13 -17.37
N PRO A 131 1.74 12.12 -16.48
CA PRO A 131 0.44 12.53 -15.98
C PRO A 131 -0.58 12.89 -17.07
N ALA A 132 -0.13 13.44 -18.20
CA ALA A 132 -1.04 13.84 -19.28
C ALA A 132 -1.57 12.63 -20.05
N ALA A 133 -0.71 11.64 -20.34
CA ALA A 133 -1.15 10.38 -20.93
C ALA A 133 -2.05 9.58 -19.97
N LEU A 134 -1.71 9.56 -18.68
CA LEU A 134 -2.52 8.90 -17.65
C LEU A 134 -3.88 9.57 -17.47
N GLU A 135 -3.94 10.90 -17.48
CA GLU A 135 -5.20 11.64 -17.44
C GLU A 135 -6.06 11.34 -18.67
N LYS A 136 -5.45 11.28 -19.86
CA LYS A 136 -6.15 10.89 -21.09
C LYS A 136 -6.67 9.44 -21.03
N LYS A 137 -5.91 8.53 -20.42
CA LYS A 137 -6.22 7.09 -20.37
C LYS A 137 -7.24 6.75 -19.27
N TYR A 138 -7.09 7.34 -18.09
CA TYR A 138 -7.84 6.98 -16.89
C TYR A 138 -8.78 8.08 -16.40
N GLY A 139 -8.73 9.28 -16.98
CA GLY A 139 -9.50 10.44 -16.50
C GLY A 139 -8.74 11.27 -15.46
N PRO A 140 -9.36 12.36 -14.95
CA PRO A 140 -8.69 13.29 -14.05
C PRO A 140 -8.27 12.61 -12.74
N ARG A 141 -7.08 12.98 -12.26
CA ARG A 141 -6.59 12.56 -10.96
C ARG A 141 -7.35 13.31 -9.84
N PRO A 142 -7.57 12.69 -8.67
CA PRO A 142 -8.11 13.40 -7.52
C PRO A 142 -7.27 14.64 -7.17
N ALA A 143 -7.95 15.73 -6.80
CA ALA A 143 -7.28 16.93 -6.30
C ALA A 143 -6.75 16.70 -4.87
N LYS A 144 -5.66 17.40 -4.52
CA LYS A 144 -5.21 17.47 -3.13
C LYS A 144 -6.30 18.15 -2.28
N LYS A 145 -6.63 17.54 -1.14
CA LYS A 145 -7.55 18.10 -0.15
C LYS A 145 -6.85 19.15 0.70
#